data_AF-A0A6P6HHF6-F1
#
_entry.id   AF-A0A6P6HHF6-F1
#
_cell.length_a   1.000
_cell.length_b   1.000
_cell.length_c   1.000
_cell.angle_alpha   90.00
_cell.angle_beta   90.00
_cell.angle_gamma   90.00
#
_symmetry.space_group_name_H-M   'P 1'
#
loop_
_entity.id
_entity.type
_entity.pdbx_description
1 polymer ?
#
loop_
_entity_poly.entity_id
_entity_poly.type
_entity_poly.pdbx_seq_one_letter_code
_entity_poly.pdbx_strand_id
1 'polypeptide(L)'
;MSFVAYEELIKEGDTAILSLGHGAMVAVRVQRGAQTQTRHGVLRHSVDLIGRPFGSKVTCGRGGWVYVLHPTPELWTLNLPHRTQILYSTDIALLTMMLELRPGSVVCESGGRFCSFSPCIEQVQRTCQALAARGFSELSTLEVLPRVYNVRTVSLPAPDLGAGPGPEAGPDASPFRSGTPMKEAVGHTGYLTFATKTPG
;
A
#
# COMPACT_ATOMS: atom_id res chain seq x y z
N MET A 1 -16.23 -5.25 13.63
CA MET A 1 -15.97 -4.34 12.51
C MET A 1 -16.38 -5.01 11.24
N SER A 2 -16.40 -4.27 10.13
CA SER A 2 -16.12 -4.96 8.88
C SER A 2 -15.10 -4.22 8.02
N PHE A 3 -14.32 -5.00 7.28
CA PHE A 3 -13.48 -4.50 6.19
C PHE A 3 -14.31 -3.99 5.00
N VAL A 4 -15.63 -4.22 5.00
CA VAL A 4 -16.53 -3.92 3.88
C VAL A 4 -17.37 -2.66 4.09
N ALA A 5 -17.48 -2.16 5.32
CA ALA A 5 -18.24 -0.96 5.65
C ALA A 5 -17.56 -0.20 6.79
N TYR A 6 -17.55 1.12 6.69
CA TYR A 6 -17.01 1.99 7.72
C TYR A 6 -17.91 2.04 8.94
N GLU A 7 -17.29 1.95 10.11
CA GLU A 7 -17.94 2.18 11.40
C GLU A 7 -17.26 3.33 12.13
N GLU A 8 -18.02 4.12 12.88
CA GLU A 8 -17.48 5.29 13.58
C GLU A 8 -16.61 4.87 14.77
N LEU A 9 -17.14 3.98 15.63
CA LEU A 9 -16.55 3.64 16.92
C LEU A 9 -15.82 2.30 16.91
N ILE A 10 -14.71 2.25 17.64
CA ILE A 10 -13.93 1.04 17.91
C ILE A 10 -14.67 0.18 18.93
N LYS A 11 -14.83 -1.12 18.64
CA LYS A 11 -15.42 -2.11 19.57
C LYS A 11 -14.50 -3.30 19.78
N GLU A 12 -14.87 -4.16 20.71
CA GLU A 12 -14.15 -5.41 20.94
C GLU A 12 -14.22 -6.34 19.71
N GLY A 13 -13.12 -7.04 19.43
CA GLY A 13 -12.97 -7.92 18.26
C GLY A 13 -12.48 -7.21 17.00
N ASP A 14 -12.46 -5.88 17.00
CA ASP A 14 -12.00 -5.06 15.88
C ASP A 14 -10.51 -5.23 15.57
N THR A 15 -10.13 -5.19 14.29
CA THR A 15 -8.74 -5.04 13.84
C THR A 15 -8.43 -3.56 13.59
N ALA A 16 -7.75 -2.90 14.53
CA ALA A 16 -7.39 -1.50 14.42
C ALA A 16 -5.95 -1.35 13.89
N ILE A 17 -5.70 -0.32 13.09
CA ILE A 17 -4.34 -0.02 12.58
C ILE A 17 -3.79 1.17 13.36
N LEU A 18 -2.70 0.97 14.11
CA LEU A 18 -2.03 2.03 14.84
C LEU A 18 -0.97 2.68 13.95
N SER A 19 -1.09 3.98 13.68
CA SER A 19 -0.04 4.75 13.05
C SER A 19 0.94 5.28 14.10
N LEU A 20 2.18 4.82 14.00
CA LEU A 20 3.26 5.15 14.92
C LEU A 20 4.09 6.35 14.41
N GLY A 21 3.81 6.87 13.21
CA GLY A 21 4.54 7.97 12.57
C GLY A 21 5.61 7.53 11.57
N HIS A 22 5.94 8.41 10.62
CA HIS A 22 6.89 8.15 9.52
C HIS A 22 6.56 6.88 8.70
N GLY A 23 5.27 6.59 8.49
CA GLY A 23 4.79 5.43 7.73
C GLY A 23 4.82 4.11 8.50
N ALA A 24 5.42 4.05 9.70
CA ALA A 24 5.39 2.86 10.54
C ALA A 24 3.99 2.65 11.12
N MET A 25 3.45 1.45 10.94
CA MET A 25 2.13 1.05 11.41
C MET A 25 2.16 -0.33 12.05
N VAL A 26 1.14 -0.67 12.84
CA VAL A 26 0.92 -2.03 13.34
C VAL A 26 -0.58 -2.34 13.41
N ALA A 27 -0.97 -3.55 13.01
CA ALA A 27 -2.33 -4.05 13.20
C ALA A 27 -2.50 -4.66 14.59
N VAL A 28 -3.60 -4.32 15.26
CA VAL A 28 -3.92 -4.78 16.61
C VAL A 28 -5.34 -5.32 16.66
N ARG A 29 -5.51 -6.49 17.27
CA ARG A 29 -6.84 -7.01 17.61
C ARG A 29 -7.29 -6.43 18.95
N VAL A 30 -8.38 -5.67 18.92
CA VAL A 30 -8.96 -5.02 20.09
C VAL A 30 -9.67 -6.07 20.95
N GLN A 31 -9.30 -6.15 22.22
CA GLN A 31 -9.81 -7.13 23.19
C GLN A 31 -9.86 -6.45 24.57
N ARG A 32 -10.93 -6.67 25.35
CA ARG A 32 -11.01 -6.12 26.70
C ARG A 32 -9.92 -6.73 27.59
N GLY A 33 -9.30 -5.89 28.41
CA GLY A 33 -8.20 -6.25 29.31
C GLY A 33 -6.83 -6.38 28.63
N ALA A 34 -6.77 -6.43 27.30
CA ALA A 34 -5.52 -6.50 26.58
C ALA A 34 -4.77 -5.17 26.54
N GLN A 35 -3.45 -5.25 26.36
CA GLN A 35 -2.56 -4.11 26.23
C GLN A 35 -1.65 -4.30 25.02
N THR A 36 -1.40 -3.21 24.30
CA THR A 36 -0.41 -3.19 23.21
C THR A 36 0.72 -2.23 23.58
N GLN A 37 1.94 -2.72 23.52
CA GLN A 37 3.15 -1.92 23.70
C GLN A 37 3.56 -1.30 22.37
N THR A 38 3.86 0.00 22.38
CA THR A 38 4.39 0.72 21.22
C THR A 38 5.62 1.52 21.64
N ARG A 39 6.37 2.02 20.66
CA ARG A 39 7.49 2.96 20.92
C ARG A 39 7.05 4.26 21.63
N HIS A 40 5.76 4.60 21.57
CA HIS A 40 5.18 5.79 22.18
C HIS A 40 4.55 5.52 23.56
N GLY A 41 4.57 4.26 24.01
CA GLY A 41 4.01 3.84 25.29
C GLY A 41 2.95 2.74 25.15
N VAL A 42 2.32 2.42 26.28
CA VAL A 42 1.29 1.38 26.41
C VAL A 42 -0.07 1.94 25.97
N LEU A 43 -0.81 1.16 25.19
CA LEU A 43 -2.25 1.34 24.98
C LEU A 43 -3.04 0.25 25.70
N ARG A 44 -3.98 0.62 26.57
CA ARG A 44 -4.90 -0.28 27.26
C ARG A 44 -6.20 -0.32 26.48
N HIS A 45 -6.51 -1.46 25.87
CA HIS A 45 -7.60 -1.54 24.88
C HIS A 45 -8.96 -1.15 25.47
N SER A 46 -9.24 -1.53 26.72
CA SER A 46 -10.53 -1.26 27.38
C SER A 46 -10.87 0.23 27.53
N VAL A 47 -9.87 1.09 27.71
CA VAL A 47 -10.06 2.51 28.06
C VAL A 47 -9.52 3.46 26.98
N ASP A 48 -8.46 3.06 26.29
CA ASP A 48 -7.77 3.93 25.33
C ASP A 48 -8.27 3.70 23.89
N LEU A 49 -8.94 2.57 23.61
CA LEU A 49 -9.42 2.20 22.27
C LEU A 49 -10.93 2.03 22.21
N ILE A 50 -11.50 1.09 22.99
CA ILE A 50 -12.92 0.73 22.90
C ILE A 50 -13.80 1.95 23.20
N GLY A 51 -14.79 2.19 22.34
CA GLY A 51 -15.72 3.32 22.43
C GLY A 51 -15.21 4.62 21.83
N ARG A 52 -13.94 4.69 21.39
CA ARG A 52 -13.40 5.87 20.71
C ARG A 52 -13.65 5.81 19.20
N PRO A 53 -13.78 6.96 18.53
CA PRO A 53 -13.92 6.97 17.08
C PRO A 53 -12.60 6.66 16.38
N PHE A 54 -12.66 5.96 15.24
CA PHE A 54 -11.52 5.83 14.34
C PHE A 54 -11.06 7.22 13.84
N GLY A 55 -9.76 7.35 13.56
CA GLY A 55 -9.10 8.62 13.26
C GLY A 55 -8.66 9.40 14.52
N SER A 56 -9.04 8.94 15.72
CA SER A 56 -8.65 9.60 16.98
C SER A 56 -7.14 9.56 17.22
N LYS A 57 -6.62 10.68 17.77
CA LYS A 57 -5.33 10.71 18.45
C LYS A 57 -5.47 10.11 19.86
N VAL A 58 -4.71 9.07 20.15
CA VAL A 58 -4.74 8.33 21.42
C VAL A 58 -3.43 8.56 22.17
N THR A 59 -3.53 9.14 23.37
CA THR A 59 -2.38 9.32 24.26
C THR A 59 -2.00 7.99 24.91
N CYS A 60 -0.71 7.70 24.89
CA CYS A 60 -0.11 6.48 25.40
C CYS A 60 0.76 6.84 26.61
N GLY A 61 0.50 6.23 27.76
CA GLY A 61 1.33 6.34 28.98
C GLY A 61 1.95 7.73 29.24
N ARG A 62 3.29 7.82 29.15
CA ARG A 62 4.13 9.01 29.48
C ARG A 62 4.04 10.15 28.45
N GLY A 63 2.85 10.45 27.93
CA GLY A 63 2.61 11.59 27.03
C GLY A 63 2.91 11.34 25.54
N GLY A 64 3.35 10.13 25.16
CA GLY A 64 3.41 9.73 23.75
C GLY A 64 2.01 9.57 23.16
N TRP A 65 1.90 9.46 21.84
CA TRP A 65 0.59 9.32 21.19
C TRP A 65 0.68 8.57 19.87
N VAL A 66 -0.46 8.01 19.45
CA VAL A 66 -0.64 7.32 18.16
C VAL A 66 -1.96 7.76 17.53
N TYR A 67 -2.11 7.54 16.22
CA TYR A 67 -3.42 7.59 15.56
C TYR A 67 -3.97 6.18 15.38
N VAL A 68 -5.27 6.01 15.58
CA VAL A 68 -5.96 4.72 15.35
C VAL A 68 -6.78 4.83 14.08
N LEU A 69 -6.46 4.05 13.06
CA LEU A 69 -7.10 4.10 11.75
C LEU A 69 -8.06 2.92 11.59
N HIS A 70 -9.16 3.17 10.88
CA HIS A 70 -10.09 2.12 10.46
C HIS A 70 -9.34 1.17 9.50
N PRO A 71 -9.49 -0.16 9.61
CA PRO A 71 -8.85 -1.08 8.69
C PRO A 71 -9.41 -0.90 7.28
N THR A 72 -8.51 -1.01 6.32
CA THR A 72 -8.84 -1.17 4.90
C THR A 72 -7.97 -2.30 4.34
N PRO A 73 -8.32 -2.90 3.19
CA PRO A 73 -7.46 -3.89 2.54
C PRO A 73 -6.02 -3.39 2.30
N GLU A 74 -5.83 -2.11 1.97
CA GLU A 74 -4.52 -1.50 1.74
C GLU A 74 -3.72 -1.40 3.03
N LEU A 75 -4.33 -0.90 4.12
CA LEU A 75 -3.67 -0.83 5.41
C LEU A 75 -3.36 -2.23 5.96
N TRP A 76 -4.26 -3.20 5.76
CA TRP A 76 -4.02 -4.57 6.17
C TRP A 76 -2.90 -5.23 5.36
N THR A 77 -2.84 -5.00 4.05
CA THR A 77 -1.74 -5.48 3.19
C THR A 77 -0.37 -5.04 3.71
N LEU A 78 -0.28 -3.86 4.31
CA LEU A 78 0.96 -3.34 4.89
C LEU A 78 1.29 -3.86 6.31
N ASN A 79 0.32 -4.47 7.00
CA ASN A 79 0.44 -4.79 8.43
C ASN A 79 0.13 -6.26 8.79
N LEU A 80 -0.31 -7.07 7.81
CA LEU A 80 -0.66 -8.47 8.05
C LEU A 80 0.58 -9.31 8.38
N PRO A 81 0.43 -10.37 9.20
CA PRO A 81 1.53 -11.28 9.45
C PRO A 81 1.84 -12.10 8.20
N HIS A 82 3.05 -11.92 7.65
CA HIS A 82 3.49 -12.64 6.46
C HIS A 82 3.73 -14.13 6.75
N ARG A 83 3.08 -15.00 5.97
CA ARG A 83 3.39 -16.45 5.91
C ARG A 83 3.96 -16.86 4.55
N THR A 84 3.71 -16.03 3.53
CA THR A 84 4.16 -16.18 2.15
C THR A 84 4.52 -14.79 1.62
N GLN A 85 5.06 -14.75 0.40
CA GLN A 85 5.05 -13.52 -0.40
C GLN A 85 3.58 -13.15 -0.71
N ILE A 86 3.28 -11.86 -0.68
CA ILE A 86 1.95 -11.31 -1.01
C ILE A 86 2.05 -10.31 -2.16
N LEU A 87 0.92 -10.03 -2.79
CA LEU A 87 0.78 -8.88 -3.69
C LEU A 87 0.56 -7.60 -2.89
N TYR A 88 1.05 -6.49 -3.41
CA TYR A 88 0.83 -5.17 -2.83
C TYR A 88 -0.24 -4.40 -3.61
N SER A 89 -0.69 -3.29 -3.04
CA SER A 89 -1.82 -2.51 -3.56
C SER A 89 -1.69 -2.10 -5.02
N THR A 90 -0.46 -1.86 -5.53
CA THR A 90 -0.24 -1.51 -6.94
C THR A 90 -0.64 -2.64 -7.89
N ASP A 91 -0.18 -3.86 -7.64
CA ASP A 91 -0.54 -5.04 -8.45
C ASP A 91 -2.03 -5.37 -8.26
N ILE A 92 -2.53 -5.32 -7.02
CA ILE A 92 -3.93 -5.59 -6.68
C ILE A 92 -4.86 -4.60 -7.39
N ALA A 93 -4.52 -3.31 -7.47
CA ALA A 93 -5.32 -2.30 -8.15
C ALA A 93 -5.42 -2.60 -9.65
N LEU A 94 -4.30 -2.90 -10.31
CA LEU A 94 -4.30 -3.24 -11.73
C LEU A 94 -5.10 -4.53 -11.98
N LEU A 95 -4.90 -5.56 -11.16
CA LEU A 95 -5.64 -6.81 -11.22
C LEU A 95 -7.15 -6.58 -11.07
N THR A 96 -7.56 -5.81 -10.07
CA THR A 96 -8.98 -5.53 -9.78
C THR A 96 -9.65 -4.83 -10.94
N MET A 97 -8.97 -3.85 -11.54
CA MET A 97 -9.46 -3.09 -12.69
C MET A 97 -9.54 -3.98 -13.94
N MET A 98 -8.47 -4.70 -14.28
CA MET A 98 -8.38 -5.50 -15.51
C MET A 98 -9.24 -6.77 -15.49
N LEU A 99 -9.62 -7.25 -14.30
CA LEU A 99 -10.62 -8.30 -14.11
C LEU A 99 -12.06 -7.77 -14.05
N GLU A 100 -12.25 -6.46 -14.10
CA GLU A 100 -13.57 -5.81 -14.05
C GLU A 100 -14.36 -6.19 -12.78
N LEU A 101 -13.65 -6.32 -11.66
CA LEU A 101 -14.28 -6.70 -10.39
C LEU A 101 -15.18 -5.56 -9.88
N ARG A 102 -16.40 -5.93 -9.50
CA ARG A 102 -17.41 -5.04 -8.91
C ARG A 102 -18.27 -5.80 -7.91
N PRO A 103 -19.10 -5.11 -7.10
CA PRO A 103 -20.06 -5.79 -6.24
C PRO A 103 -20.94 -6.77 -7.05
N GLY A 104 -20.99 -8.02 -6.60
CA GLY A 104 -21.71 -9.10 -7.29
C GLY A 104 -20.89 -9.89 -8.32
N SER A 105 -19.63 -9.55 -8.58
CA SER A 105 -18.75 -10.37 -9.43
C SER A 105 -18.53 -11.76 -8.82
N VAL A 106 -18.69 -12.80 -9.66
CA VAL A 106 -18.41 -14.20 -9.33
C VAL A 106 -17.57 -14.79 -10.46
N VAL A 107 -16.69 -15.75 -10.15
CA VAL A 107 -15.90 -16.48 -11.15
C VAL A 107 -16.84 -17.26 -12.06
N CYS A 108 -16.76 -17.03 -13.37
CA CYS A 108 -17.64 -17.64 -14.35
C CYS A 108 -16.87 -18.56 -15.29
N GLU A 109 -17.35 -19.80 -15.46
CA GLU A 109 -16.72 -20.78 -16.34
C GLU A 109 -17.12 -20.62 -17.82
N SER A 110 -18.29 -20.03 -18.12
CA SER A 110 -18.82 -19.93 -19.49
C SER A 110 -18.42 -18.65 -20.22
N GLY A 111 -17.95 -17.64 -19.50
CA GLY A 111 -17.41 -16.40 -20.06
C GLY A 111 -16.94 -15.45 -18.95
N GLY A 112 -15.83 -14.75 -19.16
CA GLY A 112 -15.26 -13.87 -18.13
C GLY A 112 -13.80 -13.49 -18.36
N ARG A 113 -13.20 -12.88 -17.33
CA ARG A 113 -11.81 -12.42 -17.33
C ARG A 113 -10.91 -13.38 -16.55
N PHE A 114 -9.68 -13.52 -17.01
CA PHE A 114 -8.63 -14.32 -16.37
C PHE A 114 -7.44 -13.42 -16.03
N CYS A 115 -6.77 -13.71 -14.92
CA CYS A 115 -5.49 -13.11 -14.56
C CYS A 115 -4.60 -14.17 -13.89
N SER A 116 -3.34 -14.24 -14.29
CA SER A 116 -2.28 -15.02 -13.63
C SER A 116 -1.15 -14.09 -13.23
N PHE A 117 -0.64 -14.24 -12.00
CA PHE A 117 0.58 -13.61 -11.54
C PHE A 117 1.74 -14.61 -11.60
N SER A 118 2.87 -14.24 -12.18
CA SER A 118 4.04 -15.11 -12.31
C SER A 118 5.35 -14.32 -12.21
N PRO A 119 6.26 -14.64 -11.26
CA PRO A 119 7.53 -13.94 -11.12
C PRO A 119 8.54 -14.26 -12.25
N CYS A 120 8.39 -15.38 -12.95
CA CYS A 120 9.33 -15.80 -13.99
C CYS A 120 8.68 -15.78 -15.37
N ILE A 121 9.44 -15.35 -16.38
CA ILE A 121 8.93 -15.24 -17.76
C ILE A 121 8.60 -16.60 -18.38
N GLU A 122 9.26 -17.68 -17.96
CA GLU A 122 8.98 -19.04 -18.44
C GLU A 122 7.60 -19.54 -17.96
N GLN A 123 7.16 -19.09 -16.77
CA GLN A 123 5.81 -19.37 -16.27
C GLN A 123 4.78 -18.64 -17.12
N VAL A 124 5.02 -17.37 -17.44
CA VAL A 124 4.19 -16.56 -18.35
C VAL A 124 4.06 -17.24 -19.71
N GLN A 125 5.18 -17.67 -20.31
CA GLN A 125 5.18 -18.35 -21.60
C GLN A 125 4.27 -19.59 -21.59
N ARG A 126 4.40 -20.45 -20.56
CA ARG A 126 3.54 -21.63 -20.39
C ARG A 126 2.08 -21.26 -20.17
N THR A 127 1.80 -20.22 -19.40
CA THR A 127 0.44 -19.71 -19.20
C THR A 127 -0.18 -19.22 -20.51
N CYS A 128 0.52 -18.38 -21.28
CA CYS A 128 0.03 -17.88 -22.57
C CYS A 128 -0.23 -19.02 -23.57
N GLN A 129 0.68 -20.00 -23.65
CA GLN A 129 0.48 -21.19 -24.50
C GLN A 129 -0.77 -21.99 -24.08
N ALA A 130 -0.94 -22.22 -22.77
CA ALA A 130 -2.07 -22.97 -22.25
C ALA A 130 -3.41 -22.24 -22.40
N LEU A 131 -3.41 -20.90 -22.32
CA LEU A 131 -4.58 -20.04 -22.55
C LEU A 131 -5.00 -20.08 -24.02
N ALA A 132 -4.06 -19.88 -24.94
CA ALA A 132 -4.32 -19.94 -26.38
C ALA A 132 -4.88 -21.30 -26.81
N ALA A 133 -4.30 -22.40 -26.31
CA ALA A 133 -4.77 -23.75 -26.61
C ALA A 133 -6.19 -24.05 -26.09
N ARG A 134 -6.67 -23.29 -25.10
CA ARG A 134 -8.01 -23.44 -24.50
C ARG A 134 -9.05 -22.43 -25.04
N GLY A 135 -8.70 -21.69 -26.10
CA GLY A 135 -9.62 -20.74 -26.73
C GLY A 135 -9.81 -19.44 -25.97
N PHE A 136 -8.89 -19.08 -25.06
CA PHE A 136 -8.87 -17.72 -24.50
C PHE A 136 -8.40 -16.72 -25.58
N SER A 137 -8.99 -15.53 -25.55
CA SER A 137 -8.67 -14.40 -26.44
C SER A 137 -8.15 -13.21 -25.64
N GLU A 138 -7.72 -12.15 -26.34
CA GLU A 138 -7.24 -10.90 -25.72
C GLU A 138 -6.12 -11.09 -24.69
N LEU A 139 -5.17 -11.99 -24.99
CA LEU A 139 -4.02 -12.23 -24.12
C LEU A 139 -3.17 -10.95 -24.01
N SER A 140 -2.94 -10.50 -22.79
CA SER A 140 -2.13 -9.32 -22.49
C SER A 140 -1.26 -9.58 -21.26
N THR A 141 0.06 -9.44 -21.38
CA THR A 141 0.99 -9.54 -20.25
C THR A 141 1.50 -8.16 -19.90
N LEU A 142 1.38 -7.78 -18.63
CA LEU A 142 1.76 -6.48 -18.10
C LEU A 142 2.63 -6.64 -16.85
N GLU A 143 3.45 -5.63 -16.58
CA GLU A 143 4.12 -5.43 -15.31
C GLU A 143 3.86 -3.99 -14.86
N VAL A 144 3.59 -3.79 -13.57
CA VAL A 144 3.39 -2.45 -12.99
C VAL A 144 4.44 -2.17 -11.93
N LEU A 145 5.12 -1.03 -12.07
CA LEU A 145 6.25 -0.66 -11.21
C LEU A 145 5.90 0.56 -10.35
N PRO A 146 5.80 0.41 -9.01
CA PRO A 146 5.50 1.53 -8.13
C PRO A 146 6.74 2.40 -7.89
N ARG A 147 6.57 3.72 -7.93
CA ARG A 147 7.60 4.69 -7.55
C ARG A 147 7.07 5.70 -6.55
N VAL A 148 7.63 5.69 -5.33
CA VAL A 148 7.23 6.59 -4.24
C VAL A 148 8.27 7.70 -4.11
N TYR A 149 7.81 8.94 -3.95
CA TYR A 149 8.65 10.13 -3.87
C TYR A 149 8.56 10.78 -2.48
N ASN A 150 9.71 11.15 -1.92
CA ASN A 150 9.82 12.08 -0.81
C ASN A 150 9.79 13.51 -1.33
N VAL A 151 8.92 14.34 -0.77
CA VAL A 151 8.92 15.78 -1.03
C VAL A 151 9.94 16.46 -0.12
N ARG A 152 10.93 17.14 -0.71
CA ARG A 152 11.99 17.86 0.02
C ARG A 152 12.22 19.23 -0.59
N THR A 153 12.63 20.19 0.23
CA THR A 153 13.21 21.45 -0.26
C THR A 153 14.71 21.24 -0.43
N VAL A 154 15.23 21.59 -1.61
CA VAL A 154 16.63 21.42 -1.99
C VAL A 154 17.19 22.78 -2.36
N SER A 155 18.43 23.04 -1.94
CA SER A 155 19.20 24.21 -2.37
C SER A 155 20.52 23.70 -2.93
N LEU A 156 20.87 24.14 -4.14
CA LEU A 156 22.14 23.80 -4.76
C LEU A 156 23.13 24.95 -4.48
N PRO A 157 24.32 24.67 -3.93
CA PRO A 157 25.30 25.73 -3.71
C PRO A 157 25.74 26.32 -5.04
N ALA A 158 25.83 27.65 -5.11
CA ALA A 158 26.37 28.32 -6.28
C ALA A 158 27.84 27.90 -6.50
N PRO A 159 28.27 27.66 -7.75
CA PRO A 159 29.65 27.30 -8.02
C PRO A 159 30.60 28.47 -7.70
N ASP A 160 31.73 28.18 -7.07
CA ASP A 160 32.78 29.18 -6.83
C ASP A 160 33.61 29.37 -8.12
N LEU A 161 33.45 30.54 -8.75
CA LEU A 161 34.15 30.93 -9.97
C LEU A 161 35.23 32.00 -9.71
N GLY A 162 35.61 32.24 -8.45
CA GLY A 162 36.66 33.20 -8.09
C GLY A 162 36.23 34.68 -8.05
N ALA A 163 34.92 34.95 -8.03
CA ALA A 163 34.37 36.30 -8.03
C ALA A 163 34.16 36.87 -6.61
N GLY A 164 35.23 37.29 -5.93
CA GLY A 164 35.20 38.19 -4.75
C GLY A 164 34.38 37.75 -3.51
N PRO A 165 34.40 38.54 -2.42
CA PRO A 165 33.73 38.15 -1.17
C PRO A 165 32.27 38.63 -1.13
N GLY A 166 31.34 37.69 -1.19
CA GLY A 166 29.94 37.91 -0.80
C GLY A 166 28.97 37.01 -1.57
N PRO A 167 28.33 36.00 -0.94
CA PRO A 167 27.35 35.18 -1.61
C PRO A 167 25.99 35.89 -1.57
N GLU A 168 25.81 36.95 -2.35
CA GLU A 168 24.45 37.21 -2.82
C GLU A 168 24.16 36.11 -3.84
N ALA A 169 23.49 35.06 -3.37
CA ALA A 169 22.94 34.03 -4.24
C ALA A 169 22.12 34.75 -5.32
N GLY A 170 22.65 34.80 -6.55
CA GLY A 170 21.93 35.35 -7.67
C GLY A 170 20.55 34.70 -7.80
N PRO A 171 19.59 35.33 -8.49
CA PRO A 171 18.20 34.86 -8.57
C PRO A 171 18.05 33.38 -9.00
N ASP A 172 19.06 32.82 -9.68
CA ASP A 172 19.12 31.44 -10.16
C ASP A 172 19.52 30.38 -9.11
N ALA A 173 19.91 30.75 -7.88
CA ALA A 173 20.32 29.83 -6.82
C ALA A 173 19.29 29.69 -5.68
N SER A 174 18.03 30.00 -5.94
CA SER A 174 16.97 29.93 -4.93
C SER A 174 16.58 28.48 -4.56
N PRO A 175 16.23 28.21 -3.29
CA PRO A 175 15.73 26.89 -2.87
C PRO A 175 14.45 26.49 -3.63
N PHE A 176 14.35 25.23 -4.05
CA PHE A 176 13.20 24.72 -4.77
C PHE A 176 12.65 23.42 -4.14
N ARG A 177 11.38 23.12 -4.40
CA ARG A 177 10.76 21.85 -3.98
C ARG A 177 11.04 20.77 -5.00
N SER A 178 11.45 19.59 -4.53
CA SER A 178 11.75 18.43 -5.36
C SER A 178 11.09 17.16 -4.83
N GLY A 179 10.58 16.34 -5.75
CA GLY A 179 10.15 14.98 -5.49
C GLY A 179 11.31 14.02 -5.74
N THR A 180 11.90 13.51 -4.66
CA THR A 180 13.05 12.59 -4.74
C THR A 180 12.60 11.15 -4.54
N PRO A 181 12.93 10.20 -5.42
CA PRO A 181 12.56 8.79 -5.23
C PRO A 181 13.03 8.27 -3.87
N MET A 182 12.17 7.55 -3.15
CA MET A 182 12.53 6.96 -1.85
C MET A 182 13.61 5.88 -1.97
N LYS A 183 13.66 5.20 -3.12
CA LYS A 183 14.65 4.18 -3.48
C LYS A 183 15.18 4.49 -4.87
N GLU A 184 16.47 4.24 -5.09
CA GLU A 184 17.11 4.46 -6.39
C GLU A 184 16.62 3.46 -7.45
N ALA A 185 16.42 2.20 -7.05
CA ALA A 185 15.90 1.13 -7.90
C ALA A 185 14.50 0.67 -7.43
N VAL A 186 13.67 0.30 -8.42
CA VAL A 186 12.38 -0.37 -8.21
C VAL A 186 12.58 -1.84 -8.51
N GLY A 187 12.16 -2.71 -7.58
CA GLY A 187 12.27 -4.16 -7.76
C GLY A 187 11.16 -4.71 -8.65
N HIS A 188 11.42 -5.87 -9.26
CA HIS A 188 10.43 -6.67 -9.97
C HIS A 188 9.58 -7.45 -8.97
N THR A 189 8.26 -7.32 -9.06
CA THR A 189 7.32 -8.18 -8.32
C THR A 189 6.98 -9.43 -9.13
N GLY A 190 6.47 -9.24 -10.34
CA GLY A 190 6.04 -10.32 -11.23
C GLY A 190 5.23 -9.80 -12.41
N TYR A 191 5.02 -10.67 -13.38
CA TYR A 191 4.19 -10.41 -14.55
C TYR A 191 2.74 -10.77 -14.27
N LEU A 192 1.82 -9.94 -14.77
CA LEU A 192 0.38 -10.14 -14.74
C LEU A 192 -0.11 -10.47 -16.15
N THR A 193 -0.57 -11.71 -16.36
CA THR A 193 -1.10 -12.18 -17.64
C THR A 193 -2.62 -12.21 -17.60
N PHE A 194 -3.25 -11.38 -18.41
CA PHE A 194 -4.70 -11.28 -18.58
C PHE A 194 -5.18 -11.98 -19.84
N ALA A 195 -6.42 -12.48 -19.81
CA ALA A 195 -7.10 -12.99 -21.00
C ALA A 195 -8.63 -12.95 -20.80
N THR A 196 -9.37 -13.05 -21.90
CA THR A 196 -10.84 -13.13 -21.94
C THR A 196 -11.29 -14.52 -22.38
N LYS A 197 -12.32 -15.04 -21.72
CA LYS A 197 -13.07 -16.20 -22.19
C LYS A 197 -14.41 -15.71 -22.73
N THR A 198 -14.64 -15.93 -24.01
CA THR A 198 -15.94 -15.69 -24.64
C THR A 198 -16.68 -17.02 -24.80
N PRO A 199 -18.02 -17.06 -24.62
CA PRO A 199 -18.80 -18.22 -25.03
C PRO A 199 -18.56 -18.48 -26.53
N GLY A 200 -18.15 -19.69 -26.86
CA GLY A 200 -17.96 -20.16 -28.24
C GLY A 200 -19.23 -20.78 -28.80
#